data_AF-A0A2V8EDQ3-F1
#
_entry.id   AF-A0A2V8EDQ3-F1
#
_cell.length_a   1.000
_cell.length_b   1.000
_cell.length_c   1.000
_cell.angle_alpha   90.00
_cell.angle_beta   90.00
_cell.angle_gamma   90.00
#
_symmetry.space_group_name_H-M   'P 1'
#
loop_
_entity.id
_entity.type
_entity.pdbx_description
1 polymer ?
#
loop_
_entity_poly.entity_id
_entity_poly.type
_entity_poly.pdbx_seq_one_letter_code
_entity_poly.pdbx_strand_id
1 'polypeptide(L)'
;MSSLRFHTGEWSPQQCIDFLADCVGHERENATVEVRRSFEGSYSPLYQVGYLLGALQRRSLRKELVDSKQMTPKAFHDAILHQGSMPIELIRLGLTKQKLTRDMSIDWKFYGELPAK
;
A
#
# COMPACT_ATOMS: atom_id res chain seq x y z
N MET A 1 0.23 -4.94 -11.07
CA MET A 1 1.52 -5.09 -10.35
C MET A 1 2.09 -6.46 -10.68
N SER A 2 3.35 -6.54 -11.14
CA SER A 2 3.94 -7.79 -11.67
C SER A 2 4.06 -8.90 -10.63
N SER A 3 4.55 -8.60 -9.42
CA SER A 3 4.68 -9.62 -8.36
C SER A 3 3.36 -10.27 -7.94
N LEU A 4 2.27 -9.50 -7.82
CA LEU A 4 0.96 -10.09 -7.49
C LEU A 4 0.50 -11.05 -8.60
N ARG A 5 0.59 -10.63 -9.86
CA ARG A 5 0.21 -11.47 -11.01
C ARG A 5 1.07 -12.72 -11.13
N PHE A 6 2.35 -12.65 -10.76
CA PHE A 6 3.21 -13.82 -10.69
C PHE A 6 2.76 -14.79 -9.60
N HIS A 7 2.56 -14.30 -8.36
CA HIS A 7 2.17 -15.16 -7.24
C HIS A 7 0.74 -15.68 -7.31
N THR A 8 -0.15 -15.07 -8.12
CA THR A 8 -1.48 -15.61 -8.45
C THR A 8 -1.47 -16.56 -9.66
N GLY A 9 -0.30 -16.80 -10.28
CA GLY A 9 -0.16 -17.68 -11.43
C GLY A 9 -0.66 -17.10 -12.76
N GLU A 10 -0.98 -15.81 -12.80
CA GLU A 10 -1.43 -15.14 -14.03
C GLU A 10 -0.27 -14.91 -15.01
N TRP A 11 0.91 -14.54 -14.49
CA TRP A 11 2.08 -14.19 -15.28
C TRP A 11 3.28 -15.10 -15.00
N SER A 12 4.04 -15.42 -16.04
CA SER A 12 5.35 -16.06 -15.93
C SER A 12 6.44 -15.07 -15.49
N PRO A 13 7.62 -15.53 -15.04
CA PRO A 13 8.76 -14.66 -14.77
C PRO A 13 9.13 -13.81 -15.99
N GLN A 14 9.13 -14.39 -17.19
CA GLN A 14 9.47 -13.67 -18.41
C GLN A 14 8.50 -12.51 -18.68
N GLN A 15 7.20 -12.74 -18.53
CA GLN A 15 6.18 -11.68 -18.67
C GLN A 15 6.37 -10.56 -17.65
N CYS A 16 6.89 -10.87 -16.45
CA CYS A 16 7.24 -9.85 -15.47
C CYS A 16 8.45 -9.00 -15.91
N ILE A 17 9.48 -9.61 -16.51
CA ILE A 17 10.66 -8.89 -17.04
C ILE A 17 10.23 -8.03 -18.23
N ASP A 18 9.39 -8.55 -19.13
CA ASP A 18 8.85 -7.84 -20.29
C ASP A 18 8.08 -6.61 -19.84
N PHE A 19 7.19 -6.76 -18.85
CA PHE A 19 6.46 -5.64 -18.28
C PHE A 19 7.38 -4.56 -17.69
N LEU A 20 8.42 -4.94 -16.94
CA LEU A 20 9.35 -3.97 -16.36
C LEU A 20 10.18 -3.24 -17.43
N ALA A 21 10.58 -3.94 -18.50
CA ALA A 21 11.35 -3.32 -19.57
C ALA A 21 10.46 -2.41 -20.44
N ASP A 22 9.35 -2.94 -20.95
CA ASP A 22 8.58 -2.30 -22.01
C ASP A 22 7.59 -1.26 -21.47
N CYS A 23 7.07 -1.45 -20.25
CA CYS A 23 6.06 -0.56 -19.67
C CYS A 23 6.59 0.35 -18.56
N VAL A 24 7.63 -0.07 -17.82
CA VAL A 24 8.22 0.73 -16.73
C VAL A 24 9.50 1.44 -17.17
N GLY A 25 10.18 0.95 -18.22
CA GLY A 25 11.39 1.55 -18.76
C GLY A 25 12.68 1.09 -18.07
N HIS A 26 12.68 -0.10 -17.45
CA HIS A 26 13.90 -0.68 -16.90
C HIS A 26 14.78 -1.23 -18.04
N GLU A 27 16.10 -1.11 -17.89
CA GLU A 27 17.03 -1.92 -18.69
C GLU A 27 16.75 -3.42 -18.47
N ARG A 28 16.86 -4.21 -19.53
CA ARG A 28 16.45 -5.63 -19.53
C ARG A 28 17.20 -6.45 -18.47
N GLU A 29 18.48 -6.17 -18.30
CA GLU A 29 19.33 -6.82 -17.29
C GLU A 29 18.88 -6.46 -15.87
N ASN A 30 18.59 -5.19 -15.61
CA ASN A 30 18.08 -4.72 -14.31
C ASN A 30 16.69 -5.30 -14.01
N ALA A 31 15.81 -5.36 -15.00
CA ALA A 31 14.50 -6.01 -14.87
C ALA A 31 14.64 -7.49 -14.49
N THR A 32 15.60 -8.19 -15.08
CA THR A 32 15.88 -9.60 -14.78
C THR A 32 16.34 -9.79 -13.34
N VAL A 33 17.27 -8.96 -12.87
CA VAL A 33 17.76 -8.99 -11.48
C VAL A 33 16.62 -8.70 -10.50
N GLU A 34 15.78 -7.70 -10.76
CA GLU A 34 14.67 -7.37 -9.87
C GLU A 34 13.61 -8.47 -9.79
N VAL A 35 13.24 -9.06 -10.93
CA VAL A 35 12.32 -10.20 -10.98
C VAL A 35 12.87 -11.38 -10.19
N ARG A 36 14.15 -11.72 -10.42
CA ARG A 36 14.83 -12.78 -9.70
C ARG A 36 14.85 -12.52 -8.20
N ARG A 37 15.30 -11.34 -7.78
CA ARG A 37 15.33 -10.91 -6.37
C ARG A 37 13.95 -10.95 -5.71
N SER A 38 12.91 -10.58 -6.45
CA SER A 38 11.54 -10.54 -5.95
C SER A 38 10.96 -11.94 -5.72
N PHE A 39 11.49 -12.96 -6.40
CA PHE A 39 10.90 -14.31 -6.43
C PHE A 39 11.76 -15.39 -5.74
N GLU A 40 13.04 -15.12 -5.45
CA GLU A 40 13.97 -16.04 -4.75
C GLU A 40 13.65 -16.28 -3.25
N GLY A 41 12.47 -15.89 -2.76
CA GLY A 41 11.99 -16.21 -1.42
C GLY A 41 12.51 -15.31 -0.29
N SER A 42 13.48 -14.44 -0.56
CA SER A 42 14.03 -13.47 0.39
C SER A 42 13.04 -12.37 0.81
N TYR A 43 11.95 -12.19 0.05
CA TYR A 43 10.93 -11.17 0.29
C TYR A 43 9.53 -11.78 0.25
N SER A 44 8.65 -11.28 1.12
CA SER A 44 7.24 -11.66 1.12
C SER A 44 6.58 -11.26 -0.21
N PRO A 45 5.70 -12.10 -0.78
CA PRO A 45 4.88 -11.77 -1.96
C PRO A 45 4.12 -10.43 -1.87
N LEU A 46 3.81 -9.98 -0.65
CA LEU A 46 3.09 -8.73 -0.41
C LEU A 46 4.01 -7.51 -0.21
N TYR A 47 5.32 -7.70 -0.18
CA TYR A 47 6.29 -6.64 0.10
C TYR A 47 6.14 -5.46 -0.87
N GLN A 48 6.12 -5.74 -2.18
CA GLN A 48 5.96 -4.71 -3.21
C GLN A 48 4.59 -4.03 -3.12
N VAL A 49 3.53 -4.79 -2.82
CA VAL A 49 2.17 -4.27 -2.65
C VAL A 49 2.11 -3.28 -1.47
N GLY A 50 2.86 -3.55 -0.40
CA GLY A 50 2.87 -2.74 0.83
C GLY A 50 3.19 -1.27 0.60
N TYR A 51 4.11 -0.95 -0.32
CA TYR A 51 4.44 0.43 -0.67
C TYR A 51 3.24 1.18 -1.24
N LEU A 52 2.59 0.60 -2.24
CA LEU A 52 1.45 1.23 -2.92
C LEU A 52 0.23 1.28 -2.00
N LEU A 53 -0.13 0.18 -1.35
CA LEU A 53 -1.28 0.15 -0.45
C LEU A 53 -1.11 1.11 0.72
N GLY A 54 0.08 1.14 1.35
CA GLY A 54 0.36 2.08 2.43
C GLY A 54 0.26 3.54 1.97
N ALA A 55 0.72 3.86 0.76
CA ALA A 55 0.55 5.20 0.19
C ALA A 55 -0.93 5.54 -0.06
N LEU A 56 -1.72 4.61 -0.61
CA LEU A 56 -3.15 4.80 -0.85
C LEU A 56 -3.93 4.98 0.46
N GLN A 57 -3.65 4.17 1.47
CA GLN A 57 -4.26 4.27 2.79
C GLN A 57 -3.94 5.62 3.45
N ARG A 58 -2.67 6.06 3.44
CA ARG A 58 -2.30 7.39 3.96
C ARG A 58 -2.97 8.53 3.21
N ARG A 59 -3.07 8.44 1.88
CA ARG A 59 -3.76 9.44 1.05
C ARG A 59 -5.24 9.52 1.39
N SER A 60 -5.89 8.37 1.60
CA SER A 60 -7.28 8.29 2.04
C SER A 60 -7.47 8.92 3.42
N LEU A 61 -6.60 8.61 4.38
CA LEU A 61 -6.64 9.20 5.72
C LEU A 61 -6.42 10.71 5.70
N ARG A 62 -5.49 11.20 4.87
CA ARG A 62 -5.30 12.65 4.66
C ARG A 62 -6.56 13.28 4.10
N LYS A 63 -7.24 12.65 3.14
CA LYS A 63 -8.51 13.16 2.59
C LYS A 63 -9.57 13.23 3.69
N GLU A 64 -9.66 12.19 4.50
CA GLU A 64 -10.62 12.11 5.60
C GLU A 64 -10.39 13.17 6.68
N LEU A 65 -9.15 13.45 7.08
CA LEU A 65 -8.86 14.32 8.24
C LEU A 65 -8.41 15.73 7.86
N VAL A 66 -7.64 15.87 6.79
CA VAL A 66 -7.06 17.16 6.38
C VAL A 66 -7.96 17.88 5.39
N ASP A 67 -8.38 17.20 4.32
CA ASP A 67 -9.19 17.85 3.28
C ASP A 67 -10.61 18.17 3.80
N SER A 68 -11.11 17.42 4.78
CA SER A 68 -12.35 17.72 5.51
C SER A 68 -12.21 18.81 6.57
N LYS A 69 -11.01 19.37 6.77
CA LYS A 69 -10.67 20.40 7.76
C LYS A 69 -10.79 19.96 9.24
N GLN A 70 -10.88 18.66 9.53
CA GLN A 70 -10.82 18.15 10.91
C GLN A 70 -9.45 18.34 11.56
N MET A 71 -8.39 18.43 10.76
CA MET A 71 -7.02 18.60 11.22
C MET A 71 -6.17 19.39 10.21
N THR A 72 -5.17 20.12 10.68
CA THR A 72 -4.21 20.79 9.79
C THR A 72 -3.21 19.79 9.18
N PRO A 73 -2.62 20.08 8.01
CA PRO A 73 -1.58 19.23 7.43
C PRO A 73 -0.41 18.98 8.40
N LYS A 74 0.01 19.99 9.17
CA LYS A 74 1.10 19.83 10.13
C LYS A 74 0.72 18.85 11.25
N ALA A 75 -0.42 19.06 11.90
CA ALA A 75 -0.87 18.20 12.99
C ALA A 75 -1.06 16.74 12.52
N PHE A 76 -1.53 16.55 11.28
CA PHE A 76 -1.64 15.22 10.67
C PHE A 76 -0.29 14.49 10.57
N HIS A 77 0.72 15.15 10.00
CA HIS A 77 2.04 14.53 9.83
C HIS A 77 2.74 14.32 11.16
N ASP A 78 2.66 15.29 12.09
CA ASP A 78 3.22 15.15 13.44
C ASP A 78 2.62 13.93 14.15
N ALA A 79 1.29 13.80 14.11
CA ALA A 79 0.60 12.71 14.80
C ALA A 79 0.89 11.33 14.16
N ILE A 80 1.05 11.24 12.84
CA ILE A 80 1.50 10.00 12.19
C ILE A 80 2.90 9.60 12.65
N LEU A 81 3.83 10.55 12.71
CA LEU A 81 5.22 10.28 13.12
C LEU A 81 5.31 9.86 14.60
N HIS A 82 4.49 10.47 15.47
CA HIS A 82 4.46 10.12 16.90
C HIS A 82 3.89 8.74 17.20
N GLN A 83 3.03 8.19 16.33
CA GLN A 83 2.42 6.86 16.53
C GLN A 83 3.37 5.70 16.16
N GLY A 84 4.49 5.97 15.49
CA GLY A 84 5.43 4.92 15.08
C GLY A 84 4.87 3.96 14.02
N SER A 85 5.48 2.78 13.89
CA SER A 85 5.08 1.78 12.90
C SER A 85 3.92 0.93 13.40
N MET A 86 2.69 1.31 13.04
CA MET A 86 1.46 0.57 13.33
C MET A 86 0.62 0.40 12.07
N PRO A 87 -0.27 -0.62 12.02
CA PRO A 87 -1.30 -0.70 10.98
C PRO A 87 -2.08 0.62 10.89
N ILE A 88 -2.23 1.11 9.65
CA ILE A 88 -2.80 2.44 9.39
C ILE A 88 -4.22 2.63 9.97
N GLU A 89 -4.99 1.55 10.08
CA GLU A 89 -6.33 1.61 10.65
C GLU A 89 -6.31 1.86 12.16
N LEU A 90 -5.32 1.32 12.88
CA LEU A 90 -5.11 1.64 14.30
C LEU A 90 -4.66 3.09 14.48
N ILE A 91 -3.81 3.59 13.57
CA ILE A 91 -3.45 5.01 13.52
C ILE A 91 -4.70 5.86 13.32
N ARG A 92 -5.57 5.50 12.35
CA ARG A 92 -6.84 6.19 12.10
C ARG A 92 -7.72 6.25 13.35
N LEU A 93 -7.87 5.14 14.08
CA LEU A 93 -8.63 5.10 15.34
C LEU A 93 -8.03 6.04 16.40
N GLY A 94 -6.71 6.07 16.52
CA GLY A 94 -6.00 6.99 17.42
C GLY A 94 -6.19 8.47 17.04
N LEU A 95 -6.12 8.81 15.76
CA LEU A 95 -6.27 10.18 15.27
C LEU A 95 -7.70 10.70 15.35
N THR A 96 -8.68 9.84 15.09
CA THR A 96 -10.12 10.17 15.19
C THR A 96 -10.64 10.13 16.63
N LYS A 97 -9.83 9.65 17.58
CA LYS A 97 -10.21 9.41 18.98
C LYS A 97 -11.47 8.56 19.11
N GLN A 98 -11.62 7.58 18.21
CA GLN A 98 -12.78 6.70 18.22
C GLN A 98 -12.73 5.81 19.46
N LYS A 99 -13.85 5.70 20.19
CA LYS A 99 -13.94 4.86 21.39
C LYS A 99 -13.88 3.39 20.98
N LEU A 100 -12.85 2.70 21.45
CA LEU A 100 -12.64 1.27 21.17
C LEU A 100 -13.57 0.41 22.03
N THR A 101 -14.08 -0.67 21.45
CA THR A 101 -14.79 -1.75 22.15
C THR A 101 -14.10 -3.07 21.84
N ARG A 102 -14.31 -4.09 22.68
CA ARG A 102 -13.68 -5.41 22.52
C ARG A 102 -14.04 -6.07 21.19
N ASP A 103 -15.28 -5.91 20.76
CA ASP A 103 -15.84 -6.58 19.58
C ASP A 103 -15.90 -5.65 18.35
N MET A 104 -15.10 -4.58 18.35
CA MET A 104 -15.07 -3.62 17.25
C MET A 104 -14.45 -4.27 16.00
N SER A 105 -15.18 -4.25 14.88
CA SER A 105 -14.60 -4.67 13.59
C SER A 105 -13.66 -3.60 13.02
N ILE A 106 -12.57 -4.06 12.43
CA ILE A 106 -11.50 -3.26 11.84
C ILE A 106 -11.48 -3.61 10.34
N ASP A 107 -12.40 -3.01 9.58
CA ASP A 107 -12.68 -3.29 8.16
C ASP A 107 -12.66 -2.01 7.30
N TRP A 108 -11.72 -1.10 7.55
CA TRP A 108 -11.71 0.20 6.88
C TRP A 108 -11.53 0.08 5.36
N LYS A 109 -12.59 0.44 4.63
CA LYS A 109 -12.61 0.50 3.16
C LYS A 109 -11.99 1.81 2.66
N PHE A 110 -10.67 1.92 2.76
CA PHE A 110 -9.92 3.15 2.46
C PHE A 110 -9.99 3.59 0.99
N TYR A 111 -10.25 2.69 0.04
CA TYR A 111 -10.20 2.99 -1.40
C TYR A 111 -11.56 3.35 -2.00
N GLY A 112 -12.63 3.33 -1.20
CA GLY A 112 -13.99 3.67 -1.64
C GLY A 112 -14.59 2.66 -2.62
N GLU A 113 -15.59 3.10 -3.38
CA GLU A 113 -16.18 2.32 -4.47
C GLU A 113 -15.21 2.25 -5.65
N LEU A 114 -14.99 1.03 -6.14
CA LEU A 114 -14.22 0.82 -7.37
C LEU A 114 -15.09 1.22 -8.57
N PRO A 115 -14.52 1.87 -9.60
CA PRO A 115 -15.24 2.10 -10.84
C PRO A 115 -15.74 0.77 -11.42
N ALA A 116 -16.95 0.77 -11.98
CA ALA A 116 -17.49 -0.39 -12.68
C ALA A 116 -16.51 -0.82 -13.79
N LYS A 117 -16.29 -2.14 -13.89
CA LYS A 117 -15.37 -2.75 -14.87
C LYS A 117 -15.83 -2.52 -16.31
#